data_AF-A0A0K8QWM3-F1
#
_entry.id   AF-A0A0K8QWM3-F1
#
_cell.length_a   1.000
_cell.length_b   1.000
_cell.length_c   1.000
_cell.angle_alpha   90.00
_cell.angle_beta   90.00
_cell.angle_gamma   90.00
#
_symmetry.space_group_name_H-M   'P 1'
#
loop_
_entity.id
_entity.type
_entity.pdbx_description
1 polymer ?
#
loop_
_entity_poly.entity_id
_entity_poly.type
_entity_poly.pdbx_seq_one_letter_code
_entity_poly.pdbx_strand_id
1 'polypeptide(L)'
;MLDYANFYGRIEDIDKLNWDIIKSDKWGRRYGPERREMKQAECLVFKHLPFAAIIGIAVMNEMMLEKVTDILTGSNKPDVKIKPNFYF
;
A
#
# COMPACT_ATOMS: atom_id res chain seq x y z
N MET A 1 -1.65 -8.21 23.24
CA MET A 1 -2.29 -6.89 23.22
C MET A 1 -1.22 -5.92 22.73
N LEU A 2 -1.32 -5.48 21.48
CA LEU A 2 -0.57 -4.33 20.98
C LEU A 2 -1.05 -3.11 21.77
N ASP A 3 -0.40 -2.82 22.90
CA ASP A 3 -0.79 -1.68 23.73
C ASP A 3 -0.45 -0.33 23.06
N TYR A 4 0.55 -0.28 22.15
CA TYR A 4 0.92 0.92 21.38
C TYR A 4 1.51 0.60 20.00
N ALA A 5 1.33 1.53 19.04
CA ALA A 5 1.97 1.46 17.73
C ALA A 5 3.48 1.73 17.86
N ASN A 6 4.29 0.86 17.25
CA ASN A 6 5.73 1.06 17.15
C ASN A 6 6.03 1.91 15.91
N PHE A 7 6.77 3.00 16.10
CA PHE A 7 7.19 3.87 15.00
C PHE A 7 8.64 3.57 14.64
N TYR A 8 8.86 3.36 13.34
CA TYR A 8 10.17 3.12 12.78
C TYR A 8 10.52 4.25 11.81
N GLY A 9 11.78 4.68 11.82
CA GLY A 9 12.24 5.84 11.04
C GLY A 9 13.36 5.52 10.07
N ARG A 10 13.85 4.28 10.04
CA ARG A 10 14.97 3.88 9.19
C ARG A 10 14.55 2.78 8.23
N ILE A 11 15.19 2.72 7.07
CA ILE A 11 14.85 1.73 6.04
C ILE A 11 15.16 0.31 6.50
N GLU A 12 16.17 0.12 7.35
CA GLU A 12 16.54 -1.19 7.89
C GLU A 12 15.48 -1.75 8.84
N ASP A 13 14.58 -0.91 9.35
CA ASP A 13 13.47 -1.35 10.19
C ASP A 13 12.34 -2.01 9.39
N ILE A 14 12.41 -2.01 8.05
CA ILE A 14 11.39 -2.60 7.17
C ILE A 14 11.16 -4.09 7.43
N ASP A 15 12.18 -4.80 7.92
CA ASP A 15 12.11 -6.23 8.27
C ASP A 15 11.36 -6.48 9.60
N LYS A 16 11.05 -5.43 10.37
CA LYS A 16 10.22 -5.52 11.58
C LYS A 16 8.73 -5.63 11.24
N LEU A 17 8.34 -5.36 9.99
CA LEU A 17 6.98 -5.54 9.52
C LEU A 17 6.68 -7.03 9.32
N ASN A 18 5.48 -7.46 9.71
CA ASN A 18 5.05 -8.83 9.48
C ASN A 18 4.58 -9.00 8.02
N TRP A 19 5.54 -9.24 7.12
CA TRP A 19 5.31 -9.38 5.69
C TRP A 19 4.35 -10.51 5.33
N ASP A 20 4.32 -11.60 6.10
CA ASP A 20 3.40 -12.72 5.88
C ASP A 20 1.94 -12.29 6.10
N ILE A 21 1.69 -11.50 7.15
CA ILE A 21 0.37 -10.92 7.42
C ILE A 21 0.02 -9.86 6.38
N ILE A 22 0.96 -8.98 6.02
CA ILE A 22 0.74 -7.91 5.04
C ILE A 22 0.39 -8.48 3.66
N LYS A 23 1.11 -9.50 3.20
CA LYS A 23 0.90 -10.15 1.89
C LYS A 23 -0.30 -11.10 1.84
N SER A 24 -0.82 -11.54 2.97
CA SER A 24 -1.96 -12.48 3.01
C SER A 24 -3.27 -11.83 2.55
N ASP A 25 -4.07 -12.54 1.79
CA ASP A 25 -5.46 -12.20 1.43
C ASP A 25 -6.44 -12.16 2.62
N LYS A 26 -6.12 -12.86 3.71
CA LYS A 26 -6.96 -12.94 4.91
C LYS A 26 -7.00 -11.55 5.57
N TRP A 27 -8.20 -11.03 5.80
CA TRP A 27 -8.42 -9.76 6.49
C TRP A 27 -9.43 -9.92 7.64
N GLY A 28 -9.25 -9.13 8.70
CA GLY A 28 -10.21 -9.03 9.80
C GLY A 28 -9.88 -9.88 11.04
N ARG A 29 -10.57 -9.55 12.14
CA ARG A 29 -10.30 -10.10 13.48
C ARG A 29 -10.49 -11.61 13.61
N ARG A 30 -11.27 -12.22 12.70
CA ARG A 30 -11.49 -13.68 12.64
C ARG A 30 -10.20 -14.48 12.42
N TYR A 31 -9.15 -13.84 11.87
CA TYR A 31 -7.85 -14.46 11.64
C TYR A 31 -6.78 -14.03 12.66
N GLY A 32 -7.16 -13.27 13.68
CA GLY A 32 -6.28 -12.74 14.72
C GLY A 32 -6.74 -11.36 15.20
N PRO A 33 -6.80 -11.11 16.52
CA PRO A 33 -7.36 -9.86 17.06
C PRO A 33 -6.61 -8.61 16.60
N GLU A 34 -5.30 -8.74 16.37
CA GLU A 34 -4.34 -7.67 16.02
C GLU A 34 -3.99 -7.65 14.51
N ARG A 35 -4.65 -8.50 13.72
CA ARG A 35 -4.27 -8.71 12.32
C ARG A 35 -4.64 -7.55 11.41
N ARG A 36 -5.62 -6.73 11.81
CA ARG A 36 -5.97 -5.52 11.07
C ARG A 36 -4.84 -4.49 11.22
N GLU A 37 -4.41 -4.30 12.45
CA GLU A 37 -3.38 -3.36 12.87
C GLU A 37 -2.05 -3.72 12.20
N MET A 38 -1.66 -5.01 12.19
CA MET A 38 -0.45 -5.46 11.50
C MET A 38 -0.52 -5.34 9.97
N LYS A 39 -1.71 -5.48 9.36
CA LYS A 39 -1.89 -5.24 7.91
C LYS A 39 -1.90 -3.74 7.57
N GLN A 40 -2.25 -2.89 8.53
CA GLN A 40 -2.24 -1.43 8.42
C GLN A 40 -0.88 -0.85 8.85
N ALA A 41 0.22 -1.47 8.41
CA ALA A 41 1.53 -0.84 8.52
C ALA A 41 1.59 0.37 7.57
N GLU A 42 1.38 1.57 8.11
CA GLU A 42 1.37 2.80 7.32
C GLU A 42 2.79 3.31 7.06
N CYS A 43 3.08 3.68 5.81
CA CYS A 43 4.24 4.49 5.46
C CYS A 43 3.79 5.95 5.37
N LEU A 44 4.26 6.78 6.30
CA LEU A 44 3.87 8.19 6.37
C LEU A 44 4.75 9.03 5.44
N VAL A 45 4.12 9.65 4.44
CA VAL A 45 4.75 10.69 3.62
C VAL A 45 4.40 12.06 4.19
N PHE A 46 5.42 12.87 4.46
CA PHE A 46 5.23 14.25 4.91
C PHE A 46 5.44 15.24 3.77
N LYS A 47 4.44 16.11 3.53
CA LYS A 47 4.41 17.23 2.56
C LYS A 47 4.51 16.88 1.08
N HIS A 48 5.40 15.99 0.67
CA HIS A 48 5.70 15.77 -0.74
C HIS A 48 6.20 14.35 -1.03
N LEU A 49 5.65 13.72 -2.08
CA LEU A 49 6.14 12.47 -2.66
C LEU A 49 6.40 12.70 -4.16
N PRO A 50 7.64 12.59 -4.63
CA PRO A 50 7.92 12.71 -6.05
C PRO A 50 7.38 11.49 -6.82
N PHE A 51 6.81 11.70 -8.01
CA PHE A 51 6.36 10.60 -8.88
C PHE A 51 7.48 9.63 -9.28
N ALA A 52 8.73 10.09 -9.34
CA ALA A 52 9.88 9.23 -9.58
C ALA A 52 10.09 8.16 -8.49
N ALA A 53 9.51 8.32 -7.30
CA ALA A 53 9.55 7.31 -6.24
C ALA A 53 8.46 6.23 -6.39
N ILE A 54 7.51 6.42 -7.33
CA ILE A 54 6.39 5.50 -7.55
C ILE A 54 6.75 4.59 -8.74
N ILE A 55 6.90 3.30 -8.48
CA ILE A 55 7.20 2.29 -9.51
C ILE A 55 6.02 2.01 -10.45
N GLY A 56 4.79 2.35 -10.03
CA GLY A 56 3.56 2.18 -10.79
C GLY A 56 2.32 2.27 -9.90
N ILE A 57 1.15 2.36 -10.54
CA ILE A 57 -0.17 2.44 -9.91
C ILE A 57 -0.97 1.22 -10.36
N ALA A 58 -1.47 0.46 -9.39
CA ALA A 58 -2.36 -0.68 -9.63
C ALA A 58 -3.82 -0.22 -9.57
N VAL A 59 -4.63 -0.65 -10.54
CA VAL A 59 -6.09 -0.41 -10.57
C VAL A 59 -6.86 -1.73 -10.67
N MET A 60 -8.12 -1.72 -10.23
CA MET A 60 -8.94 -2.95 -10.13
C MET A 60 -9.47 -3.42 -11.49
N ASN A 61 -9.81 -2.52 -12.41
CA ASN A 61 -10.48 -2.84 -13.67
C ASN A 61 -10.27 -1.73 -14.71
N GLU A 62 -10.80 -1.95 -15.92
CA GLU A 62 -10.68 -1.03 -17.07
C GLU A 62 -11.27 0.37 -16.78
N MET A 63 -12.46 0.42 -16.17
CA MET A 63 -13.11 1.69 -15.80
C MET A 63 -12.19 2.55 -14.92
N MET A 64 -11.47 1.92 -13.99
CA MET A 64 -10.52 2.62 -13.13
C MET A 64 -9.22 2.98 -13.85
N LEU A 65 -8.77 2.17 -14.81
CA LEU A 65 -7.61 2.49 -15.63
C LEU A 65 -7.83 3.78 -16.42
N GLU A 66 -8.98 3.88 -17.11
CA GLU A 66 -9.38 5.05 -17.88
C GLU A 66 -9.42 6.29 -16.99
N LYS A 67 -10.19 6.22 -15.89
CA LYS A 67 -10.34 7.32 -14.94
C LYS A 67 -9.00 7.80 -14.37
N VAL A 68 -8.10 6.89 -13.99
CA VAL A 68 -6.80 7.27 -13.41
C VAL A 68 -5.88 7.85 -14.49
N THR A 69 -5.92 7.32 -15.71
CA THR A 69 -5.13 7.84 -16.83
C THR A 69 -5.56 9.26 -17.21
N ASP A 70 -6.87 9.56 -17.15
CA ASP A 70 -7.40 10.90 -17.39
C ASP A 70 -6.96 11.91 -16.32
N ILE A 71 -6.86 11.49 -15.06
CA ILE A 71 -6.36 12.33 -13.96
C ILE A 71 -4.85 12.57 -14.12
N LEU A 72 -4.10 11.52 -14.46
CA LEU A 72 -2.66 11.58 -14.64
C LEU A 72 -2.30 12.19 -15.99
N THR A 73 -2.36 13.52 -16.05
CA THR A 73 -1.92 14.31 -17.20
C THR A 73 -0.44 14.70 -17.06
N GLY A 74 0.22 15.01 -18.19
CA GLY A 74 1.61 15.47 -18.21
C GLY A 74 2.66 14.37 -18.42
N SER A 75 3.92 14.80 -18.43
CA SER A 75 5.13 13.96 -18.61
C SER A 75 5.66 13.48 -17.25
N ASN A 76 6.38 12.35 -17.21
CA ASN A 76 6.91 11.72 -15.97
C ASN A 76 5.85 11.23 -14.97
N LYS A 77 4.72 10.71 -15.47
CA LYS A 77 3.73 10.00 -14.64
C LYS A 77 4.09 8.51 -14.48
N PRO A 78 3.75 7.88 -13.35
CA PRO A 78 3.92 6.44 -13.19
C PRO A 78 3.02 5.64 -14.14
N ASP A 79 3.46 4.45 -14.53
CA ASP A 79 2.63 3.49 -15.26
C ASP A 79 1.40 3.09 -14.45
N VAL A 80 0.24 3.02 -15.10
CA VAL A 80 -1.01 2.50 -14.50
C VAL A 80 -1.32 1.14 -15.11
N LYS A 81 -1.55 0.12 -14.27
CA LYS A 81 -1.82 -1.26 -14.74
C LYS A 81 -2.97 -1.90 -13.99
N ILE A 82 -3.80 -2.66 -14.70
CA ILE A 82 -4.88 -3.45 -14.09
C ILE A 82 -4.25 -4.64 -13.33
N LYS A 83 -4.48 -4.69 -12.02
CA LYS A 83 -3.99 -5.72 -11.09
C LYS A 83 -5.10 -6.08 -10.09
N PRO A 84 -6.15 -6.81 -10.51
CA PRO A 84 -7.28 -7.13 -9.65
C PRO A 84 -6.85 -7.98 -8.44
N ASN A 85 -5.80 -8.80 -8.62
CA ASN A 85 -5.20 -9.63 -7.59
C ASN A 85 -4.45 -8.87 -6.49
N PHE A 86 -4.33 -7.53 -6.60
CA PHE A 86 -3.80 -6.68 -5.52
C PHE A 86 -4.91 -6.19 -4.58
N TYR A 87 -6.16 -6.44 -4.93
CA TYR A 87 -7.33 -6.15 -4.10
C TYR A 87 -7.78 -7.43 -3.38
N PHE A 88 -8.38 -7.26 -2.20
CA PHE A 88 -8.89 -8.34 -1.35
C PHE A 88 -10.33 -8.72 -1.69
#